data_AF-A0A5B7V3N5-F1
#
_entry.id   AF-A0A5B7V3N5-F1
#
_cell.length_a   1.000
_cell.length_b   1.000
_cell.length_c   1.000
_cell.angle_alpha   90.00
_cell.angle_beta   90.00
_cell.angle_gamma   90.00
#
_symmetry.space_group_name_H-M   'P 1'
#
loop_
_entity.id
_entity.type
_entity.pdbx_description
1 polymer ?
#
loop_
_entity_poly.entity_id
_entity_poly.type
_entity_poly.pdbx_seq_one_letter_code
_entity_poly.pdbx_strand_id
1 'polypeptide(L)'
;MKTWRSASLVATAAAVLALTTACGQDKGEQSPKGQNVGNEAPADDGYGSDDGYGSDSGSAAGAKGGAKAAGQLAVWDSKKLGKVVTDSAGFTLYRFDKDSAEPPESNCDGACAKAWPVVPAKGAKAPPGVDASLIGEVARSDGGKQLTIDGWPMYRFAKDAEPGDVKGQGVGGTWFAAAPDGKKAKPAAPGGGAGAARPADPAGLSTREDPELGEIVVDKNGMTVYRFTKDSAWPMKSACTGACLKKWPVVEPVAKNDTKGVLKKGFVTFNRPDGLKQQTLDCWPLYTFAGDAKPGDTNGQGVGGTWFAAAPDGKPVRAAR
;
A
#
# COMPACT_ATOMS: atom_id res chain seq x y z
N MET A 1 -38.29 60.80 -9.51
CA MET A 1 -37.58 60.49 -10.77
C MET A 1 -36.55 59.41 -10.41
N LYS A 2 -36.57 58.15 -10.84
CA LYS A 2 -36.82 57.55 -12.16
C LYS A 2 -37.38 56.12 -11.95
N THR A 3 -38.17 55.71 -12.92
CA THR A 3 -39.06 54.55 -13.04
C THR A 3 -38.38 53.20 -13.32
N TRP A 4 -39.03 52.12 -12.87
CA TRP A 4 -38.89 50.71 -13.30
C TRP A 4 -38.85 50.54 -14.83
N ARG A 5 -38.08 49.55 -15.32
CA ARG A 5 -38.49 48.64 -16.42
C ARG A 5 -37.82 47.27 -16.29
N SER A 6 -38.64 46.25 -16.08
CA SER A 6 -38.37 44.85 -16.42
C SER A 6 -38.44 44.65 -17.93
N ALA A 7 -37.59 43.79 -18.50
CA ALA A 7 -37.80 43.24 -19.84
C ALA A 7 -37.23 41.82 -19.91
N SER A 8 -38.14 40.86 -19.93
CA SER A 8 -37.92 39.48 -20.37
C SER A 8 -37.80 39.44 -21.89
N LEU A 9 -36.92 38.59 -22.43
CA LEU A 9 -36.99 38.12 -23.81
C LEU A 9 -36.67 36.61 -23.86
N VAL A 10 -37.61 35.90 -24.47
CA VAL A 10 -37.66 34.46 -24.78
C VAL A 10 -37.24 34.26 -26.23
N ALA A 11 -36.57 33.13 -26.54
CA ALA A 11 -36.53 32.37 -27.81
C ALA A 11 -35.13 31.73 -27.97
N THR A 12 -34.90 30.49 -28.39
CA THR A 12 -35.71 29.50 -29.12
C THR A 12 -35.01 28.14 -29.03
N ALA A 13 -35.79 27.06 -28.92
CA ALA A 13 -35.35 25.69 -29.13
C ALA A 13 -35.23 25.38 -30.63
N ALA A 14 -34.23 24.58 -31.02
CA ALA A 14 -34.23 23.84 -32.28
C ALA A 14 -33.61 22.46 -32.03
N ALA A 15 -34.47 21.45 -32.00
CA ALA A 15 -34.11 20.04 -32.09
C ALA A 15 -34.18 19.62 -33.56
N VAL A 16 -33.19 18.86 -34.05
CA VAL A 16 -33.30 18.06 -35.27
C VAL A 16 -32.60 16.72 -35.03
N LEU A 17 -33.40 15.65 -35.07
CA LEU A 17 -33.01 14.24 -35.19
C LEU A 17 -32.55 13.93 -36.62
N ALA A 18 -31.67 12.93 -36.77
CA ALA A 18 -31.84 11.89 -37.79
C ALA A 18 -31.09 10.60 -37.41
N LEU A 19 -31.86 9.50 -37.37
CA LEU A 19 -31.42 8.12 -37.22
C LEU A 19 -30.84 7.56 -38.52
N THR A 20 -29.96 6.57 -38.42
CA THR A 20 -29.95 5.44 -39.37
C THR A 20 -29.74 4.11 -38.65
N THR A 21 -30.55 3.16 -39.11
CA THR A 21 -30.79 1.77 -38.72
C THR A 21 -30.09 0.79 -39.67
N ALA A 22 -29.65 -0.37 -39.18
CA ALA A 22 -29.74 -1.71 -39.83
C ALA A 22 -29.04 -2.75 -38.92
N CYS A 23 -29.77 -3.70 -38.31
CA CYS A 23 -30.08 -5.09 -38.78
C CYS A 23 -28.88 -6.05 -38.61
N GLY A 24 -28.98 -7.26 -38.06
CA GLY A 24 -30.17 -8.09 -37.80
C GLY A 24 -29.85 -9.28 -36.90
N GLN A 25 -30.93 -9.94 -36.49
CA GLN A 25 -31.03 -11.09 -35.60
C GLN A 25 -31.71 -12.19 -36.41
N ASP A 26 -31.05 -13.33 -36.61
CA ASP A 26 -31.66 -14.53 -37.16
C ASP A 26 -31.77 -15.60 -36.07
N LYS A 27 -33.03 -15.95 -35.76
CA LYS A 27 -33.43 -17.20 -35.11
C LYS A 27 -33.93 -18.13 -36.19
N GLY A 28 -33.54 -19.40 -36.10
CA GLY A 28 -34.24 -20.55 -36.66
C GLY A 28 -33.32 -21.77 -36.57
N GLU A 29 -33.74 -22.99 -36.27
CA GLU A 29 -35.00 -23.57 -35.82
C GLU A 29 -34.67 -25.04 -35.47
N GLN A 30 -35.40 -25.60 -34.50
CA GLN A 30 -35.83 -27.00 -34.37
C GLN A 30 -34.83 -28.18 -34.15
N SER A 31 -35.18 -28.93 -33.10
CA SER A 31 -34.70 -30.22 -32.57
C SER A 31 -35.04 -31.41 -33.52
N PRO A 32 -34.53 -32.66 -33.34
CA PRO A 32 -35.00 -33.54 -32.25
C PRO A 32 -34.05 -34.67 -31.73
N LYS A 33 -34.35 -35.15 -30.51
CA LYS A 33 -34.27 -36.55 -29.99
C LYS A 33 -32.91 -37.27 -29.77
N GLY A 34 -32.80 -37.89 -28.58
CA GLY A 34 -31.99 -39.10 -28.30
C GLY A 34 -31.23 -39.04 -26.97
N GLN A 35 -31.90 -39.05 -25.81
CA GLN A 35 -32.09 -40.20 -24.90
C GLN A 35 -30.87 -40.67 -24.07
N ASN A 36 -31.08 -40.59 -22.75
CA ASN A 36 -30.31 -41.23 -21.68
C ASN A 36 -30.40 -42.76 -21.71
N VAL A 37 -29.34 -43.43 -21.27
CA VAL A 37 -29.32 -44.64 -20.42
C VAL A 37 -28.02 -44.52 -19.60
N GLY A 38 -27.88 -44.89 -18.34
CA GLY A 38 -28.58 -45.86 -17.52
C GLY A 38 -27.53 -46.43 -16.56
N ASN A 39 -27.96 -46.69 -15.34
CA ASN A 39 -27.19 -46.97 -14.13
C ASN A 39 -26.46 -48.35 -14.14
N GLU A 40 -25.70 -48.58 -13.06
CA GLU A 40 -25.30 -49.87 -12.45
C GLU A 40 -23.88 -50.43 -12.68
N ALA A 41 -23.13 -50.45 -11.57
CA ALA A 41 -22.14 -51.47 -11.17
C ALA A 41 -22.91 -52.74 -10.68
N PRO A 42 -22.29 -53.93 -10.43
CA PRO A 42 -21.15 -54.11 -9.51
C PRO A 42 -20.14 -55.25 -9.88
N ALA A 43 -19.26 -55.51 -8.91
CA ALA A 43 -18.00 -56.27 -8.86
C ALA A 43 -18.02 -57.77 -9.23
N ASP A 44 -16.82 -58.30 -9.53
CA ASP A 44 -16.34 -59.62 -9.04
C ASP A 44 -14.81 -59.76 -9.16
N ASP A 45 -14.28 -60.71 -8.39
CA ASP A 45 -12.94 -60.91 -7.86
C ASP A 45 -11.86 -61.43 -8.84
N GLY A 46 -10.58 -61.31 -8.43
CA GLY A 46 -9.47 -61.93 -9.15
C GLY A 46 -8.12 -61.82 -8.44
N TYR A 47 -7.85 -62.77 -7.55
CA TYR A 47 -6.58 -63.00 -6.87
C TYR A 47 -5.50 -63.54 -7.83
N GLY A 48 -4.27 -63.06 -7.70
CA GLY A 48 -3.10 -63.63 -8.40
C GLY A 48 -1.80 -63.10 -7.81
N SER A 49 -1.17 -63.90 -6.96
CA SER A 49 0.17 -63.71 -6.43
C SER A 49 1.24 -64.04 -7.49
N ASP A 50 2.30 -63.24 -7.58
CA ASP A 50 3.62 -63.73 -7.96
C ASP A 50 4.72 -63.04 -7.13
N ASP A 51 5.61 -63.87 -6.62
CA ASP A 51 6.75 -63.53 -5.78
C ASP A 51 7.92 -63.00 -6.64
N GLY A 52 8.51 -61.89 -6.23
CA GLY A 52 9.73 -61.34 -6.83
C GLY A 52 10.62 -60.65 -5.80
N TYR A 53 11.45 -61.43 -5.13
CA TYR A 53 12.54 -60.97 -4.25
C TYR A 53 13.51 -60.04 -5.00
N GLY A 54 13.73 -58.85 -4.45
CA GLY A 54 14.79 -57.93 -4.87
C GLY A 54 15.13 -56.98 -3.73
N SER A 55 16.08 -57.39 -2.90
CA SER A 55 16.61 -56.62 -1.78
C SER A 55 17.42 -55.43 -2.29
N ASP A 56 16.99 -54.20 -1.99
CA ASP A 56 17.91 -53.08 -1.86
C ASP A 56 17.43 -52.17 -0.73
N SER A 57 18.19 -52.24 0.36
CA SER A 57 18.15 -51.32 1.48
C SER A 57 18.50 -49.91 1.00
N GLY A 58 17.47 -49.16 0.62
CA GLY A 58 17.56 -47.74 0.31
C GLY A 58 16.57 -46.98 1.17
N SER A 59 17.02 -46.57 2.36
CA SER A 59 16.31 -45.62 3.21
C SER A 59 16.11 -44.30 2.44
N ALA A 60 15.00 -44.17 1.74
CA ALA A 60 14.55 -42.91 1.15
C ALA A 60 13.47 -42.34 2.08
N ALA A 61 13.95 -41.75 3.17
CA ALA A 61 13.20 -40.80 3.97
C ALA A 61 12.42 -39.88 3.04
N GLY A 62 11.11 -39.81 3.26
CA GLY A 62 10.23 -38.92 2.53
C GLY A 62 10.86 -37.53 2.45
N ALA A 63 10.93 -37.01 1.23
CA ALA A 63 11.40 -35.66 0.97
C ALA A 63 10.49 -34.66 1.71
N LYS A 64 10.83 -34.39 2.98
CA LYS A 64 10.39 -33.20 3.68
C LYS A 64 11.08 -32.05 2.98
N GLY A 65 10.41 -31.48 1.97
CA GLY A 65 10.74 -30.15 1.46
C GLY A 65 10.63 -29.19 2.64
N GLY A 66 11.75 -28.96 3.33
CA GLY A 66 11.80 -28.09 4.49
C GLY A 66 11.33 -26.70 4.09
N ALA A 67 10.49 -26.08 4.92
CA ALA A 67 10.08 -24.70 4.71
C ALA A 67 11.34 -23.82 4.57
N LYS A 68 11.37 -22.97 3.55
CA LYS A 68 12.53 -22.14 3.23
C LYS A 68 12.77 -21.12 4.35
N ALA A 69 14.00 -20.98 4.82
CA ALA A 69 14.38 -19.97 5.81
C ALA A 69 14.01 -18.56 5.32
N ALA A 70 13.72 -17.64 6.25
CA ALA A 70 13.40 -16.26 5.91
C ALA A 70 14.63 -15.47 5.46
N GLY A 71 15.80 -15.73 6.05
CA GLY A 71 17.01 -14.96 5.82
C GLY A 71 16.94 -13.55 6.39
N GLN A 72 17.65 -12.61 5.77
CA GLN A 72 17.56 -11.19 6.10
C GLN A 72 16.17 -10.67 5.72
N LEU A 73 15.35 -10.35 6.72
CA LEU A 73 14.05 -9.75 6.48
C LEU A 73 14.23 -8.32 5.94
N ALA A 74 13.24 -7.82 5.23
CA ALA A 74 13.19 -6.45 4.73
C ALA A 74 11.84 -5.80 5.03
N VAL A 75 11.82 -4.47 4.99
CA VAL A 75 10.57 -3.70 5.01
C VAL A 75 10.33 -3.19 3.59
N TRP A 76 9.21 -3.59 3.00
CA TRP A 76 8.78 -3.13 1.68
C TRP A 76 7.61 -2.17 1.81
N ASP A 77 7.64 -1.07 1.04
CA ASP A 77 6.55 -0.09 1.00
C ASP A 77 5.54 -0.49 -0.08
N SER A 78 4.52 -1.24 0.31
CA SER A 78 3.44 -1.67 -0.56
C SER A 78 2.52 -0.49 -0.86
N LYS A 79 2.32 -0.17 -2.13
CA LYS A 79 1.38 0.86 -2.58
C LYS A 79 -0.05 0.69 -2.03
N LYS A 80 -0.43 -0.54 -1.65
CA LYS A 80 -1.77 -0.89 -1.16
C LYS A 80 -1.85 -0.99 0.36
N LEU A 81 -0.77 -1.40 1.02
CA LEU A 81 -0.77 -1.81 2.44
C LEU A 81 0.26 -1.06 3.30
N GLY A 82 0.89 -0.02 2.75
CA GLY A 82 2.00 0.66 3.42
C GLY A 82 3.15 -0.31 3.69
N LYS A 83 3.79 -0.17 4.85
CA LYS A 83 4.95 -0.98 5.21
C LYS A 83 4.56 -2.42 5.54
N VAL A 84 5.15 -3.36 4.82
CA VAL A 84 5.03 -4.80 5.06
C VAL A 84 6.41 -5.43 5.24
N VAL A 85 6.48 -6.54 5.96
CA VAL A 85 7.70 -7.34 6.10
C VAL A 85 7.77 -8.37 4.99
N THR A 86 8.93 -8.50 4.38
CA THR A 86 9.23 -9.56 3.41
C THR A 86 10.41 -10.41 3.87
N ASP A 87 10.50 -11.64 3.36
CA ASP A 87 11.69 -12.46 3.47
C ASP A 87 12.82 -12.00 2.51
N SER A 88 13.96 -12.69 2.56
CA SER A 88 15.13 -12.42 1.71
C SER A 88 14.90 -12.69 0.22
N ALA A 89 13.84 -13.41 -0.14
CA ALA A 89 13.41 -13.61 -1.52
C ALA A 89 12.34 -12.59 -1.94
N GLY A 90 11.94 -11.68 -1.05
CA GLY A 90 10.95 -10.63 -1.30
C GLY A 90 9.51 -11.09 -1.19
N PHE A 91 9.23 -12.29 -0.66
CA PHE A 91 7.86 -12.73 -0.40
C PHE A 91 7.32 -12.08 0.87
N THR A 92 6.08 -11.60 0.81
CA THR A 92 5.40 -10.95 1.93
C THR A 92 5.13 -11.96 3.05
N LEU A 93 5.38 -11.53 4.29
CA LEU A 93 5.03 -12.29 5.49
C LEU A 93 3.65 -11.88 6.00
N TYR A 94 2.93 -12.86 6.55
CA TYR A 94 1.57 -12.72 7.04
C TYR A 94 1.44 -13.19 8.48
N ARG A 95 0.44 -12.64 9.17
CA ARG A 95 -0.03 -13.07 10.50
C ARG A 95 -1.47 -13.58 10.41
N PHE A 96 -1.81 -14.48 11.34
CA PHE A 96 -3.14 -15.05 11.47
C PHE A 96 -3.83 -14.54 12.73
N ASP A 97 -5.07 -14.08 12.62
CA ASP A 97 -5.81 -13.53 13.77
C ASP A 97 -6.26 -14.56 14.80
N LYS A 98 -6.24 -15.84 14.43
CA LYS A 98 -6.54 -16.90 15.40
C LYS A 98 -5.30 -17.33 16.17
N ASP A 99 -4.13 -16.73 15.93
CA ASP A 99 -2.92 -16.94 16.72
C ASP A 99 -2.90 -16.00 17.93
N SER A 100 -2.01 -16.25 18.89
CA SER A 100 -1.72 -15.33 20.01
C SER A 100 -0.28 -14.85 19.96
N ALA A 101 -0.05 -13.63 20.45
CA ALA A 101 1.28 -13.04 20.56
C ALA A 101 1.86 -13.13 21.98
N GLU A 102 1.02 -13.24 23.01
CA GLU A 102 1.44 -13.34 24.40
C GLU A 102 0.52 -14.32 25.17
N PRO A 103 1.00 -15.53 25.50
CA PRO A 103 2.20 -16.14 24.95
C PRO A 103 2.08 -16.34 23.42
N PRO A 104 3.20 -16.38 22.68
CA PRO A 104 3.17 -16.75 21.27
C PRO A 104 2.59 -18.15 21.06
N GLU A 105 1.56 -18.27 20.22
CA GLU A 105 0.96 -19.56 19.87
C GLU A 105 0.44 -19.53 18.42
N SER A 106 0.74 -20.60 17.65
CA SER A 106 0.20 -20.79 16.30
C SER A 106 -0.95 -21.79 16.33
N ASN A 107 -2.07 -21.42 15.72
CA ASN A 107 -3.25 -22.28 15.51
C ASN A 107 -3.37 -22.80 14.06
N CYS A 108 -2.37 -22.54 13.20
CA CYS A 108 -2.40 -22.97 11.80
C CYS A 108 -1.57 -24.23 11.56
N ASP A 109 -2.20 -25.41 11.67
CA ASP A 109 -1.57 -26.73 11.46
C ASP A 109 -2.16 -27.48 10.24
N GLY A 110 -1.49 -28.56 9.83
CA GLY A 110 -2.01 -29.52 8.83
C GLY A 110 -2.37 -28.87 7.50
N ALA A 111 -3.65 -28.93 7.11
CA ALA A 111 -4.12 -28.32 5.86
C ALA A 111 -3.97 -26.79 5.84
N CYS A 112 -4.04 -26.12 7.00
CA CYS A 112 -3.80 -24.69 7.10
C CYS A 112 -2.35 -24.37 6.67
N ALA A 113 -1.38 -25.10 7.22
CA ALA A 113 0.04 -24.92 6.91
C ALA A 113 0.41 -25.23 5.45
N LYS A 114 -0.43 -25.94 4.69
CA LYS A 114 -0.25 -26.12 3.24
C LYS A 114 -0.60 -24.85 2.46
N ALA A 115 -1.66 -24.17 2.84
CA ALA A 115 -2.07 -22.89 2.22
C ALA A 115 -1.24 -21.71 2.75
N TRP A 116 -0.80 -21.81 4.01
CA TRP A 116 -0.03 -20.82 4.73
C TRP A 116 1.27 -21.43 5.26
N PRO A 117 2.26 -21.67 4.39
CA PRO A 117 3.52 -22.25 4.83
C PRO A 117 4.16 -21.43 5.95
N VAL A 118 4.49 -22.11 7.04
CA VAL A 118 5.18 -21.50 8.19
C VAL A 118 6.54 -20.95 7.77
N VAL A 119 6.95 -19.86 8.40
CA VAL A 119 8.31 -19.33 8.22
C VAL A 119 9.19 -19.86 9.35
N PRO A 120 10.24 -20.65 9.07
CA PRO A 120 11.14 -21.11 10.12
C PRO A 120 11.87 -19.95 10.78
N ALA A 121 12.03 -20.01 12.11
CA ALA A 121 12.80 -19.01 12.86
C ALA A 121 14.30 -19.02 12.50
N LYS A 122 14.83 -20.21 12.17
CA LYS A 122 16.25 -20.39 11.88
C LYS A 122 16.72 -19.49 10.73
N GLY A 123 17.71 -18.64 11.03
CA GLY A 123 18.36 -17.78 10.05
C GLY A 123 17.59 -16.50 9.72
N ALA A 124 16.46 -16.24 10.36
CA ALA A 124 15.78 -14.95 10.26
C ALA A 124 16.61 -13.86 10.97
N LYS A 125 16.75 -12.70 10.33
CA LYS A 125 17.36 -11.50 10.92
C LYS A 125 16.41 -10.33 10.78
N ALA A 126 16.36 -9.48 11.79
CA ALA A 126 15.49 -8.30 11.81
C ALA A 126 15.75 -7.40 10.58
N PRO A 127 14.70 -6.80 9.98
CA PRO A 127 14.88 -5.83 8.90
C PRO A 127 15.77 -4.65 9.32
N PRO A 128 16.57 -4.05 8.41
CA PRO A 128 17.38 -2.87 8.73
C PRO A 128 16.54 -1.77 9.39
N GLY A 129 16.93 -1.40 10.61
CA GLY A 129 16.24 -0.44 11.47
C GLY A 129 15.17 -1.04 12.40
N VAL A 130 14.64 -2.24 12.19
CA VAL A 130 13.59 -2.78 13.09
C VAL A 130 14.32 -3.24 14.34
N ASP A 131 13.74 -2.97 15.50
CA ASP A 131 14.28 -3.47 16.74
C ASP A 131 14.39 -5.00 16.67
N ALA A 132 15.62 -5.49 16.82
CA ALA A 132 15.90 -6.91 16.76
C ALA A 132 15.25 -7.68 17.92
N SER A 133 14.88 -6.99 19.02
CA SER A 133 14.15 -7.57 20.15
C SER A 133 12.74 -8.07 19.76
N LEU A 134 12.15 -7.54 18.69
CA LEU A 134 10.85 -7.97 18.19
C LEU A 134 10.92 -9.32 17.48
N ILE A 135 12.10 -9.76 17.04
CA ILE A 135 12.26 -11.03 16.35
C ILE A 135 12.38 -12.14 17.38
N GLY A 136 11.44 -13.07 17.35
CA GLY A 136 11.41 -14.21 18.25
C GLY A 136 11.12 -15.52 17.54
N GLU A 137 10.80 -16.51 18.35
CA GLU A 137 10.37 -17.82 17.88
C GLU A 137 9.25 -18.38 18.75
N VAL A 138 8.40 -19.20 18.15
CA VAL A 138 7.40 -20.00 18.84
C VAL A 138 7.64 -21.48 18.53
N ALA A 139 7.61 -22.31 19.57
CA ALA A 139 7.63 -23.76 19.44
C ALA A 139 6.23 -24.24 19.02
N ARG A 140 6.16 -25.06 17.99
CA ARG A 140 4.92 -25.59 17.46
C ARG A 140 4.66 -27.00 17.98
N SER A 141 3.40 -27.42 17.91
CA SER A 141 2.93 -28.78 18.23
C SER A 141 3.61 -29.86 17.38
N ASP A 142 4.02 -29.52 16.15
CA ASP A 142 4.76 -30.39 15.23
C ASP A 142 6.27 -30.49 15.52
N GLY A 143 6.76 -29.83 16.58
CA GLY A 143 8.16 -29.78 16.99
C GLY A 143 9.02 -28.76 16.22
N GLY A 144 8.43 -28.04 15.26
CA GLY A 144 9.08 -26.97 14.53
C GLY A 144 9.20 -25.67 15.34
N LYS A 145 10.14 -24.82 14.94
CA LYS A 145 10.28 -23.45 15.45
C LYS A 145 9.91 -22.45 14.36
N GLN A 146 8.88 -21.66 14.61
CA GLN A 146 8.39 -20.66 13.67
C GLN A 146 8.83 -19.26 14.10
N LEU A 147 9.18 -18.44 13.11
CA LEU A 147 9.52 -17.04 13.29
C LEU A 147 8.32 -16.29 13.89
N THR A 148 8.58 -15.47 14.90
CA THR A 148 7.64 -14.47 15.38
C THR A 148 8.18 -13.06 15.17
N ILE A 149 7.25 -12.10 14.99
CA ILE A 149 7.55 -10.66 15.05
C ILE A 149 6.60 -10.05 16.08
N ASP A 150 7.14 -9.43 17.13
CA ASP A 150 6.38 -8.93 18.27
C ASP A 150 5.42 -10.00 18.83
N GLY A 151 5.92 -11.23 18.97
CA GLY A 151 5.17 -12.40 19.43
C GLY A 151 4.23 -13.05 18.41
N TRP A 152 3.86 -12.37 17.32
CA TRP A 152 2.95 -12.94 16.30
C TRP A 152 3.65 -13.98 15.41
N PRO A 153 3.08 -15.18 15.19
CA PRO A 153 3.65 -16.17 14.27
C PRO A 153 3.57 -15.76 12.80
N MET A 154 4.67 -15.95 12.06
CA MET A 154 4.81 -15.50 10.66
C MET A 154 4.63 -16.63 9.65
N TYR A 155 3.88 -16.35 8.59
CA TYR A 155 3.57 -17.27 7.49
C TYR A 155 3.89 -16.65 6.13
N ARG A 156 4.06 -17.50 5.12
CA ARG A 156 3.96 -17.13 3.70
C ARG A 156 2.60 -17.55 3.18
N PHE A 157 2.21 -17.04 2.01
CA PHE A 157 1.00 -17.48 1.33
C PHE A 157 1.33 -18.30 0.08
N ALA A 158 0.76 -19.50 -0.04
CA ALA A 158 1.10 -20.42 -1.13
C ALA A 158 0.69 -19.91 -2.53
N LYS A 159 -0.20 -18.92 -2.63
CA LYS A 159 -0.61 -18.32 -3.91
C LYS A 159 0.15 -17.03 -4.28
N ASP A 160 1.05 -16.56 -3.41
CA ASP A 160 2.01 -15.53 -3.79
C ASP A 160 3.06 -16.19 -4.69
N ALA A 161 3.14 -15.74 -5.93
CA ALA A 161 4.00 -16.33 -6.97
C ALA A 161 5.26 -15.49 -7.19
N GLU A 162 5.19 -14.20 -6.90
CA GLU A 162 6.25 -13.24 -7.18
C GLU A 162 6.58 -12.39 -5.94
N PRO A 163 7.84 -11.90 -5.81
CA PRO A 163 8.20 -10.94 -4.78
C PRO A 163 7.29 -9.71 -4.79
N GLY A 164 6.85 -9.27 -3.61
CA GLY A 164 5.91 -8.16 -3.47
C GLY A 164 4.43 -8.51 -3.71
N ASP A 165 4.10 -9.76 -4.03
CA ASP A 165 2.72 -10.22 -3.97
C ASP A 165 2.15 -10.03 -2.55
N VAL A 166 0.88 -9.63 -2.48
CA VAL A 166 0.13 -9.44 -1.23
C VAL A 166 -1.23 -10.16 -1.30
N LYS A 167 -1.33 -11.25 -2.06
CA LYS A 167 -2.61 -11.91 -2.38
C LYS A 167 -3.24 -12.57 -1.16
N GLY A 168 -2.46 -12.82 -0.11
CA GLY A 168 -2.94 -13.35 1.18
C GLY A 168 -3.70 -12.31 2.02
N GLN A 169 -3.58 -11.02 1.70
CA GLN A 169 -4.23 -9.97 2.48
C GLN A 169 -5.75 -10.14 2.51
N GLY A 170 -6.32 -10.22 3.71
CA GLY A 170 -7.76 -10.30 3.93
C GLY A 170 -8.39 -11.65 3.62
N VAL A 171 -7.61 -12.68 3.26
CA VAL A 171 -8.14 -14.02 3.00
C VAL A 171 -8.87 -14.53 4.24
N GLY A 172 -10.12 -14.96 4.06
CA GLY A 172 -10.98 -15.44 5.16
C GLY A 172 -11.28 -14.41 6.25
N GLY A 173 -10.97 -13.13 6.04
CA GLY A 173 -11.12 -12.07 7.05
C GLY A 173 -10.17 -12.19 8.26
N THR A 174 -9.26 -13.16 8.24
CA THR A 174 -8.40 -13.51 9.39
C THR A 174 -6.91 -13.46 9.08
N TRP A 175 -6.55 -13.33 7.81
CA TRP A 175 -5.15 -13.31 7.35
C TRP A 175 -4.74 -11.91 6.90
N PHE A 176 -3.58 -11.45 7.36
CA PHE A 176 -3.13 -10.08 7.10
C PHE A 176 -1.63 -10.05 6.88
N ALA A 177 -1.15 -9.25 5.93
CA ALA A 177 0.27 -8.97 5.79
C ALA A 177 0.80 -8.37 7.10
N ALA A 178 2.01 -8.74 7.49
CA ALA A 178 2.64 -8.29 8.72
C ALA A 178 3.34 -6.94 8.50
N ALA A 179 3.05 -5.98 9.36
CA ALA A 179 3.80 -4.73 9.48
C ALA A 179 5.12 -4.98 10.24
N PRO A 180 6.09 -4.03 10.19
CA PRO A 180 7.38 -4.20 10.86
C PRO A 180 7.31 -4.38 12.39
N ASP A 181 6.20 -4.00 13.00
CA ASP A 181 5.91 -4.17 14.43
C ASP A 181 5.07 -5.43 14.72
N GLY A 182 5.00 -6.39 13.78
CA GLY A 182 4.23 -7.63 13.94
C GLY A 182 2.71 -7.47 13.83
N LYS A 183 2.20 -6.24 13.81
CA LYS A 183 0.76 -5.97 13.67
C LYS A 183 0.30 -6.17 12.22
N LYS A 184 -1.01 -6.05 12.01
CA LYS A 184 -1.59 -6.08 10.67
C LYS A 184 -1.12 -4.86 9.90
N ALA A 185 -0.56 -5.09 8.72
CA ALA A 185 -0.39 -4.05 7.73
C ALA A 185 -1.79 -3.54 7.34
N LYS A 186 -1.98 -2.25 7.53
CA LYS A 186 -3.20 -1.55 7.13
C LYS A 186 -2.89 -0.82 5.84
N PRO A 187 -3.88 -0.64 4.94
CA PRO A 187 -3.75 0.35 3.89
C PRO A 187 -3.15 1.61 4.48
N ALA A 188 -2.12 2.16 3.84
CA ALA A 188 -1.65 3.46 4.21
C ALA A 188 -2.87 4.38 4.17
N ALA A 189 -3.40 4.74 5.34
CA ALA A 189 -4.27 5.88 5.42
C ALA A 189 -3.46 7.05 4.85
N PRO A 190 -4.08 7.98 4.12
CA PRO A 190 -3.47 9.28 3.91
C PRO A 190 -3.21 9.83 5.33
N GLY A 191 -1.96 9.82 5.77
CA GLY A 191 -1.53 10.34 7.05
C GLY A 191 -1.62 9.38 8.21
N GLY A 192 -0.46 9.02 8.74
CA GLY A 192 -0.30 8.65 10.14
C GLY A 192 0.45 7.36 10.38
N GLY A 193 1.77 7.47 10.55
CA GLY A 193 2.58 6.47 11.21
C GLY A 193 3.67 7.13 12.03
N ALA A 194 3.43 7.29 13.33
CA ALA A 194 4.44 7.38 14.38
C ALA A 194 3.97 6.39 15.47
N GLY A 195 4.79 5.50 16.04
CA GLY A 195 6.19 5.23 15.79
C GLY A 195 6.66 4.00 16.60
N ALA A 196 7.87 3.56 16.28
CA ALA A 196 8.83 2.97 17.21
C ALA A 196 10.21 3.30 16.61
N ALA A 197 11.09 3.83 17.45
CA ALA A 197 12.29 4.55 17.04
C ALA A 197 13.22 3.72 16.13
N ARG A 198 13.56 4.30 14.98
CA ARG A 198 14.49 3.80 13.97
C ARG A 198 15.61 4.82 13.75
N PRO A 199 16.80 4.42 13.27
CA PRO A 199 17.93 5.32 13.09
C PRO A 199 17.52 6.48 12.18
N ALA A 200 17.67 7.70 12.69
CA ALA A 200 17.19 8.98 12.16
C ALA A 200 16.40 8.90 10.83
N ASP A 201 15.09 8.65 10.94
CA ASP A 201 14.18 8.93 9.84
C ASP A 201 14.37 10.41 9.42
N PRO A 202 14.43 10.72 8.12
CA PRO A 202 14.47 12.10 7.65
C PRO A 202 13.23 12.84 8.17
N ALA A 203 13.45 14.06 8.67
CA ALA A 203 12.40 14.87 9.28
C ALA A 203 11.19 15.03 8.35
N GLY A 204 9.99 15.04 8.92
CA GLY A 204 8.70 15.20 8.23
C GLY A 204 8.67 16.33 7.19
N LEU A 205 9.34 17.45 7.49
CA LEU A 205 9.78 18.45 6.53
C LEU A 205 11.25 18.81 6.75
N SER A 206 12.02 18.88 5.68
CA SER A 206 13.41 19.32 5.74
C SER A 206 13.74 20.29 4.61
N THR A 207 14.95 20.84 4.61
CA THR A 207 15.46 21.64 3.49
C THR A 207 16.54 20.88 2.73
N ARG A 208 16.65 21.16 1.43
CA ARG A 208 17.75 20.72 0.57
C ARG A 208 18.22 21.90 -0.28
N GLU A 209 19.51 21.90 -0.64
CA GLU A 209 20.03 22.78 -1.69
C GLU A 209 19.67 22.20 -3.06
N ASP A 210 18.97 22.99 -3.86
CA ASP A 210 18.68 22.70 -5.25
C ASP A 210 19.59 23.55 -6.15
N PRO A 211 20.22 22.95 -7.19
CA PRO A 211 21.19 23.67 -8.01
C PRO A 211 20.60 24.86 -8.77
N GLU A 212 19.29 24.86 -9.05
CA GLU A 212 18.63 25.92 -9.82
C GLU A 212 17.79 26.84 -8.94
N LEU A 213 17.25 26.31 -7.85
CA LEU A 213 16.31 27.02 -6.98
C LEU A 213 16.92 27.46 -5.63
N GLY A 214 18.13 27.02 -5.30
CA GLY A 214 18.74 27.24 -3.99
C GLY A 214 18.05 26.42 -2.90
N GLU A 215 18.08 26.91 -1.66
CA GLU A 215 17.49 26.19 -0.52
C GLU A 215 15.96 26.11 -0.64
N ILE A 216 15.43 24.89 -0.72
CA ILE A 216 14.00 24.59 -0.84
C ILE A 216 13.54 23.52 0.16
N VAL A 217 12.25 23.53 0.45
CA VAL A 217 11.61 22.59 1.37
C VAL A 217 11.26 21.28 0.67
N VAL A 218 11.46 20.17 1.38
CA VAL A 218 11.14 18.81 0.96
C VAL A 218 10.38 18.04 2.03
N ASP A 219 9.58 17.07 1.62
CA ASP A 219 8.91 16.14 2.53
C ASP A 219 9.87 15.06 3.07
N LYS A 220 9.38 14.20 3.97
CA LYS A 220 10.13 13.06 4.51
C LYS A 220 10.69 12.09 3.45
N ASN A 221 10.12 12.07 2.25
CA ASN A 221 10.58 11.23 1.15
C ASN A 221 11.60 11.96 0.27
N GLY A 222 11.88 13.25 0.52
CA GLY A 222 12.74 14.09 -0.29
C GLY A 222 12.06 14.69 -1.52
N MET A 223 10.73 14.60 -1.61
CA MET A 223 9.93 15.22 -2.69
C MET A 223 9.83 16.72 -2.46
N THR A 224 9.89 17.51 -3.53
CA THR A 224 9.79 18.97 -3.44
C THR A 224 8.43 19.40 -2.91
N VAL A 225 8.45 20.36 -1.98
CA VAL A 225 7.24 20.98 -1.44
C VAL A 225 7.01 22.31 -2.13
N TYR A 226 5.77 22.52 -2.57
CA TYR A 226 5.34 23.68 -3.34
C TYR A 226 4.28 24.48 -2.59
N ARG A 227 4.17 25.74 -3.01
CA ARG A 227 3.14 26.69 -2.62
C ARG A 227 2.39 27.17 -3.85
N PHE A 228 1.08 27.35 -3.69
CA PHE A 228 0.20 27.90 -4.72
C PHE A 228 -0.05 29.39 -4.49
N THR A 229 0.23 30.24 -5.48
CA THR A 229 0.07 31.69 -5.33
C THR A 229 -1.39 32.16 -5.34
N LYS A 230 -2.34 31.29 -5.71
CA LYS A 230 -3.78 31.61 -5.65
C LYS A 230 -4.41 31.31 -4.29
N ASP A 231 -3.65 30.72 -3.36
CA ASP A 231 -4.08 30.55 -1.98
C ASP A 231 -3.98 31.89 -1.22
N SER A 232 -4.47 31.93 0.02
CA SER A 232 -4.33 33.09 0.91
C SER A 232 -3.86 32.63 2.28
N ALA A 233 -2.95 33.41 2.89
CA ALA A 233 -2.50 33.20 4.26
C ALA A 233 -3.50 33.67 5.33
N TRP A 234 -4.27 34.72 5.04
CA TRP A 234 -5.30 35.21 5.96
C TRP A 234 -6.48 35.93 5.26
N PRO A 235 -7.74 35.56 5.55
CA PRO A 235 -8.10 34.30 6.18
C PRO A 235 -7.57 33.14 5.34
N MET A 236 -7.07 32.10 6.02
CA MET A 236 -6.41 30.99 5.35
C MET A 236 -7.39 30.26 4.43
N LYS A 237 -7.08 30.24 3.13
CA LYS A 237 -7.94 29.67 2.08
C LYS A 237 -7.08 29.03 1.01
N SER A 238 -7.55 27.89 0.51
CA SER A 238 -6.95 27.23 -0.63
C SER A 238 -7.88 27.30 -1.84
N ALA A 239 -7.35 27.70 -2.98
CA ALA A 239 -8.02 27.62 -4.28
C ALA A 239 -7.87 26.24 -4.94
N CYS A 240 -7.03 25.36 -4.38
CA CYS A 240 -6.83 23.99 -4.86
C CYS A 240 -7.70 23.01 -4.06
N THR A 241 -8.86 22.64 -4.62
CA THR A 241 -9.80 21.66 -4.05
C THR A 241 -10.19 20.62 -5.11
N GLY A 242 -10.80 19.52 -4.69
CA GLY A 242 -11.34 18.49 -5.59
C GLY A 242 -10.30 17.93 -6.57
N ALA A 243 -10.57 18.03 -7.87
CA ALA A 243 -9.69 17.49 -8.90
C ALA A 243 -8.28 18.11 -8.91
N CYS A 244 -8.11 19.34 -8.42
CA CYS A 244 -6.79 19.96 -8.28
C CYS A 244 -5.86 19.12 -7.40
N LEU A 245 -6.41 18.52 -6.32
CA LEU A 245 -5.64 17.73 -5.36
C LEU A 245 -5.15 16.39 -5.92
N LYS A 246 -5.68 15.92 -7.05
CA LYS A 246 -5.11 14.75 -7.75
C LYS A 246 -3.74 15.05 -8.35
N LYS A 247 -3.51 16.30 -8.75
CA LYS A 247 -2.26 16.76 -9.35
C LYS A 247 -1.35 17.45 -8.33
N TRP A 248 -1.94 18.08 -7.33
CA TRP A 248 -1.26 18.78 -6.24
C TRP A 248 -1.76 18.24 -4.89
N PRO A 249 -1.31 17.04 -4.48
CA PRO A 249 -1.68 16.50 -3.19
C PRO A 249 -1.25 17.44 -2.06
N VAL A 250 -2.04 17.49 -0.99
CA VAL A 250 -1.69 18.28 0.20
C VAL A 250 -0.48 17.66 0.89
N VAL A 251 0.37 18.49 1.48
CA VAL A 251 1.31 18.03 2.51
C VAL A 251 0.51 17.85 3.80
N GLU A 252 0.57 16.66 4.36
CA GLU A 252 -0.12 16.30 5.61
C GLU A 252 0.50 17.02 6.82
N PRO A 253 -0.23 17.18 7.93
CA PRO A 253 0.29 17.86 9.11
C PRO A 253 1.60 17.23 9.62
N VAL A 254 2.61 18.06 9.84
CA VAL A 254 3.92 17.65 10.33
C VAL A 254 4.13 18.18 11.74
N ALA A 255 4.71 17.37 12.62
CA ALA A 255 4.98 17.80 13.99
C ALA A 255 6.13 18.83 14.01
N LYS A 256 6.04 19.88 14.83
CA LYS A 256 7.04 20.96 14.86
C LYS A 256 8.45 20.49 15.22
N ASN A 257 8.57 19.43 16.00
CA ASN A 257 9.85 18.80 16.37
C ASN A 257 10.36 17.85 15.28
N ASP A 258 9.51 17.48 14.32
CA ASP A 258 9.82 16.65 13.17
C ASP A 258 10.09 17.52 11.92
N THR A 259 10.92 18.55 12.11
CA THR A 259 11.32 19.47 11.04
C THR A 259 12.79 19.83 11.13
N LYS A 260 13.44 20.06 9.98
CA LYS A 260 14.84 20.50 9.89
C LYS A 260 14.98 21.65 8.88
N GLY A 261 15.68 22.72 9.24
CA GLY A 261 15.94 23.85 8.33
C GLY A 261 14.78 24.80 8.03
N VAL A 262 13.53 24.40 8.26
CA VAL A 262 12.35 25.26 8.03
C VAL A 262 12.08 26.24 9.18
N LEU A 263 11.56 27.42 8.84
CA LEU A 263 11.23 28.47 9.80
C LEU A 263 9.85 28.21 10.43
N LYS A 264 9.78 28.02 11.74
CA LYS A 264 8.53 27.60 12.43
C LYS A 264 7.48 28.71 12.57
N LYS A 265 7.75 29.93 12.08
CA LYS A 265 6.79 31.05 12.08
C LYS A 265 5.67 30.74 11.08
N GLY A 266 4.42 30.84 11.52
CA GLY A 266 3.26 30.47 10.68
C GLY A 266 3.18 28.97 10.34
N PHE A 267 3.92 28.13 11.07
CA PHE A 267 3.85 26.68 10.95
C PHE A 267 2.68 26.14 11.76
N VAL A 268 1.54 25.96 11.10
CA VAL A 268 0.28 25.53 11.71
C VAL A 268 -0.42 24.51 10.82
N THR A 269 -1.38 23.79 11.40
CA THR A 269 -2.25 22.91 10.64
C THR A 269 -3.47 23.69 10.16
N PHE A 270 -3.67 23.73 8.84
CA PHE A 270 -4.89 24.24 8.24
C PHE A 270 -5.95 23.15 8.25
N ASN A 271 -7.01 23.35 9.04
CA ASN A 271 -8.22 22.55 8.96
C ASN A 271 -9.07 23.08 7.80
N ARG A 272 -9.06 22.37 6.67
CA ARG A 272 -9.71 22.83 5.44
C ARG A 272 -11.22 22.59 5.49
N PRO A 273 -12.03 23.40 4.80
CA PRO A 273 -13.47 23.18 4.72
C PRO A 273 -13.88 21.87 4.04
N ASP A 274 -13.01 21.26 3.25
CA ASP A 274 -13.23 19.96 2.58
C ASP A 274 -12.91 18.74 3.47
N GLY A 275 -12.63 18.97 4.76
CA GLY A 275 -12.37 17.91 5.75
C GLY A 275 -10.92 17.44 5.81
N LEU A 276 -10.07 17.87 4.88
CA LEU A 276 -8.64 17.57 4.89
C LEU A 276 -7.89 18.46 5.88
N LYS A 277 -6.77 17.95 6.38
CA LYS A 277 -5.79 18.74 7.14
C LYS A 277 -4.56 18.92 6.28
N GLN A 278 -4.03 20.14 6.27
CA GLN A 278 -2.89 20.49 5.45
C GLN A 278 -1.86 21.25 6.27
N GLN A 279 -0.59 20.90 6.12
CA GLN A 279 0.49 21.65 6.73
C GLN A 279 0.66 23.00 6.05
N THR A 280 0.93 24.04 6.85
CA THR A 280 1.32 25.34 6.34
C THR A 280 2.72 25.73 6.79
N LEU A 281 3.35 26.61 6.01
CA LEU A 281 4.57 27.32 6.39
C LEU A 281 4.35 28.80 6.07
N ASP A 282 4.66 29.69 7.01
CA ASP A 282 4.28 31.11 6.93
C ASP A 282 2.77 31.32 6.65
N CYS A 283 1.92 30.47 7.24
CA CYS A 283 0.47 30.45 7.02
C CYS A 283 0.03 30.12 5.57
N TRP A 284 0.92 29.67 4.70
CA TRP A 284 0.58 29.26 3.33
C TRP A 284 0.41 27.73 3.22
N PRO A 285 -0.67 27.24 2.58
CA PRO A 285 -0.87 25.81 2.36
C PRO A 285 0.24 25.19 1.49
N LEU A 286 0.73 24.02 1.91
CA LEU A 286 1.83 23.30 1.25
C LEU A 286 1.34 22.07 0.48
N TYR A 287 1.95 21.80 -0.67
CA TYR A 287 1.58 20.70 -1.57
C TYR A 287 2.81 19.94 -2.05
N THR A 288 2.63 18.67 -2.41
CA THR A 288 3.56 17.96 -3.30
C THR A 288 3.00 17.97 -4.72
N PHE A 289 3.81 17.54 -5.69
CA PHE A 289 3.39 17.50 -7.09
C PHE A 289 3.37 16.06 -7.60
N ALA A 290 2.24 15.63 -8.17
CA ALA A 290 2.09 14.27 -8.71
C ALA A 290 2.98 13.99 -9.95
N GLY A 291 3.55 15.04 -10.55
CA GLY A 291 4.52 14.90 -11.64
C GLY A 291 5.97 14.78 -11.17
N ASP A 292 6.25 14.89 -9.87
CA ASP A 292 7.56 14.54 -9.32
C ASP A 292 7.57 13.04 -9.04
N ALA A 293 8.48 12.31 -9.69
CA ALA A 293 8.52 10.85 -9.65
C ALA A 293 9.57 10.32 -8.65
N LYS A 294 10.59 11.13 -8.36
CA LYS A 294 11.67 10.78 -7.45
C LYS A 294 12.13 11.98 -6.61
N PRO A 295 12.83 11.74 -5.49
CA PRO A 295 13.42 12.81 -4.69
C PRO A 295 14.37 13.66 -5.52
N GLY A 296 14.33 14.97 -5.30
CA GLY A 296 15.10 15.94 -6.09
C GLY A 296 14.38 16.49 -7.32
N ASP A 297 13.30 15.86 -7.80
CA ASP A 297 12.51 16.42 -8.91
C ASP A 297 11.86 17.76 -8.51
N THR A 298 11.91 18.74 -9.40
CA THR A 298 11.31 20.08 -9.24
C THR A 298 10.29 20.38 -10.35
N ASN A 299 9.68 19.36 -10.94
CA ASN A 299 8.85 19.49 -12.15
C ASN A 299 7.57 20.32 -11.92
N GLY A 300 7.18 20.54 -10.66
CA GLY A 300 6.08 21.43 -10.29
C GLY A 300 6.45 22.92 -10.35
N GLN A 301 7.74 23.26 -10.44
CA GLN A 301 8.21 24.63 -10.44
C GLN A 301 7.67 25.40 -11.66
N GLY A 302 7.04 26.54 -11.41
CA GLY A 302 6.52 27.42 -12.45
C GLY A 302 5.29 26.89 -13.19
N VAL A 303 4.73 25.73 -12.82
CA VAL A 303 3.54 25.18 -13.49
C VAL A 303 2.41 26.19 -13.46
N GLY A 304 1.88 26.52 -14.65
CA GLY A 304 0.80 27.50 -14.80
C GLY A 304 1.13 28.92 -14.32
N GLY A 305 2.41 29.24 -14.09
CA GLY A 305 2.87 30.53 -13.56
C GLY A 305 2.46 30.81 -12.12
N THR A 306 1.96 29.81 -11.40
CA THR A 306 1.34 29.99 -10.07
C THR A 306 1.79 29.00 -9.01
N TRP A 307 2.55 27.98 -9.39
CA TRP A 307 3.10 26.98 -8.49
C TRP A 307 4.60 27.16 -8.38
N PHE A 308 5.12 27.23 -7.16
CA PHE A 308 6.53 27.47 -6.90
C PHE A 308 7.00 26.64 -5.72
N ALA A 309 8.24 26.14 -5.77
CA ALA A 309 8.88 25.49 -4.64
C ALA A 309 8.88 26.45 -3.44
N ALA A 310 8.65 25.91 -2.24
CA ALA A 310 8.65 26.67 -1.02
C ALA A 310 10.10 26.83 -0.51
N ALA A 311 10.49 28.05 -0.18
CA ALA A 311 11.71 28.36 0.56
C ALA A 311 11.54 27.99 2.04
N PRO A 312 12.62 27.92 2.84
CA PRO A 312 12.58 27.60 4.27
C PRO A 312 11.69 28.55 5.09
N ASP A 313 11.50 29.78 4.61
CA ASP A 313 10.63 30.79 5.23
C ASP A 313 9.18 30.77 4.70
N GLY A 314 8.81 29.81 3.84
CA GLY A 314 7.46 29.67 3.26
C GLY A 314 7.17 30.56 2.06
N LYS A 315 8.12 31.38 1.61
CA LYS A 315 7.97 32.17 0.39
C LYS A 315 8.14 31.30 -0.85
N PRO A 316 7.48 31.65 -1.98
CA PRO A 316 7.72 30.97 -3.23
C PRO A 316 9.13 31.31 -3.74
N VAL A 317 9.91 30.29 -4.07
CA VAL A 317 11.15 30.49 -4.82
C VAL A 317 10.78 30.85 -6.26
N ARG A 318 10.98 32.11 -6.59
CA ARG A 318 10.97 32.61 -7.96
C ARG A 318 12.43 32.67 -8.35
N ALA A 319 12.83 31.91 -9.38
CA ALA A 319 14.22 31.72 -9.77
C ALA A 319 15.08 32.97 -9.51
N ALA A 320 16.22 32.79 -8.86
CA ALA A 320 17.23 33.83 -8.79
C ALA A 320 17.65 34.16 -10.23
N ARG A 321 17.69 35.45 -10.55
CA ARG A 321 18.26 35.92 -11.81
C ARG A 321 19.73 35.58 -11.91
#